data_AF-A0A378UI98-F1
#
_entry.id   AF-A0A378UI98-F1
#
_cell.length_a   1.000
_cell.length_b   1.000
_cell.length_c   1.000
_cell.angle_alpha   90.00
_cell.angle_beta   90.00
_cell.angle_gamma   90.00
#
_symmetry.space_group_name_H-M   'P 1'
#
loop_
_entity.id
_entity.type
_entity.pdbx_description
1 polymer ?
#
loop_
_entity_poly.entity_id
_entity_poly.type
_entity_poly.pdbx_seq_one_letter_code
_entity_poly.pdbx_strand_id
1 'polypeptide(L)'
;MTLSTRLAAAFSALCLLLSAGGQTRADEIENLLNRQSDRQQILRQFENSGTGSPAPAKKPLAQIIPAAQPAAAASTASGSADELIRSAMGLLGVAYRYGGTSARTGFDCSGFMQHIFRRSMGLNLPRTSAEQAKMGTHVNRGELQAGDMVFFRTMGGGRISHVGLYIGNNRFIHAPRTGKSIEITSLSNKYWGSKYAFGRRVKKHDTARFIN
;
A
#
# COMPACT_ATOMS: atom_id res chain seq x y z
N MET A 1 -56.53 -4.96 53.95
CA MET A 1 -55.12 -5.04 54.40
C MET A 1 -54.26 -5.44 53.20
N THR A 2 -53.45 -4.47 52.71
CA THR A 2 -52.24 -4.51 51.84
C THR A 2 -52.22 -5.33 50.53
N LEU A 3 -52.27 -4.70 49.34
CA LEU A 3 -51.15 -4.15 48.49
C LEU A 3 -50.15 -5.25 48.06
N SER A 4 -50.19 -5.80 46.85
CA SER A 4 -49.76 -5.29 45.52
C SER A 4 -48.24 -5.29 45.24
N THR A 5 -47.88 -5.93 44.11
CA THR A 5 -46.72 -5.65 43.23
C THR A 5 -45.29 -5.90 43.74
N ARG A 6 -44.58 -6.85 43.10
CA ARG A 6 -43.28 -6.69 42.40
C ARG A 6 -42.49 -8.02 42.32
N LEU A 7 -42.47 -8.63 41.13
CA LEU A 7 -41.42 -9.57 40.75
C LEU A 7 -41.03 -9.31 39.28
N ALA A 8 -40.38 -8.17 39.06
CA ALA A 8 -39.67 -7.85 37.82
C ALA A 8 -38.58 -6.84 38.19
N ALA A 9 -37.45 -7.35 38.68
CA ALA A 9 -36.27 -6.53 38.98
C ALA A 9 -35.01 -7.37 38.72
N ALA A 10 -34.64 -7.48 37.45
CA ALA A 10 -33.28 -7.85 37.05
C ALA A 10 -32.98 -7.39 35.60
N PHE A 11 -33.46 -6.22 35.19
CA PHE A 11 -32.92 -5.51 34.03
C PHE A 11 -33.09 -4.01 34.29
N SER A 12 -32.00 -3.27 34.07
CA SER A 12 -31.88 -1.82 34.23
C SER A 12 -31.51 -1.34 35.65
N ALA A 13 -30.20 -1.28 35.92
CA ALA A 13 -29.55 -0.16 36.61
C ALA A 13 -28.03 -0.37 36.65
N LEU A 14 -27.34 -0.12 35.54
CA LEU A 14 -25.98 0.43 35.62
C LEU A 14 -25.74 1.35 34.42
N CYS A 15 -26.55 2.39 34.36
CA CYS A 15 -26.20 3.61 33.64
C CYS A 15 -25.92 4.68 34.72
N LEU A 16 -24.87 5.46 34.50
CA LEU A 16 -24.26 6.47 35.36
C LEU A 16 -23.21 5.99 36.38
N LEU A 17 -22.00 5.77 35.87
CA LEU A 17 -20.82 6.47 36.38
C LEU A 17 -20.06 7.07 35.17
N LEU A 18 -20.18 8.38 35.00
CA LEU A 18 -19.27 9.16 34.17
C LEU A 18 -17.89 9.17 34.83
N SER A 19 -16.87 8.66 34.14
CA SER A 19 -15.50 9.16 34.24
C SER A 19 -14.74 8.81 32.96
N ALA A 20 -14.01 9.81 32.46
CA ALA A 20 -13.38 9.90 31.16
C ALA A 20 -12.54 8.66 30.78
N GLY A 21 -12.77 8.11 29.58
CA GLY A 21 -11.94 7.05 29.01
C GLY A 21 -12.59 6.20 27.89
N GLY A 22 -13.88 6.39 27.58
CA GLY A 22 -14.64 5.49 26.69
C GLY A 22 -14.52 5.73 25.18
N GLN A 23 -13.99 6.87 24.71
CA GLN A 23 -13.97 7.18 23.27
C GLN A 23 -12.92 6.38 22.48
N THR A 24 -11.75 6.10 23.09
CA THR A 24 -10.61 5.53 22.36
C THR A 24 -10.84 4.12 21.86
N ARG A 25 -11.63 3.30 22.59
CA ARG A 25 -11.84 1.89 22.23
C ARG A 25 -12.78 1.71 21.05
N ALA A 26 -13.80 2.56 20.92
CA ALA A 26 -14.71 2.52 19.78
C ALA A 26 -14.03 3.01 18.50
N ASP A 27 -13.30 4.14 18.60
CA ASP A 27 -12.52 4.70 17.49
C ASP A 27 -11.41 3.73 17.04
N GLU A 28 -10.79 3.00 17.97
CA GLU A 28 -9.82 1.95 17.66
C GLU A 28 -10.46 0.77 16.92
N ILE A 29 -11.62 0.29 17.35
CA ILE A 29 -12.33 -0.80 16.69
C ILE A 29 -12.78 -0.38 15.29
N GLU A 30 -13.32 0.82 15.11
CA GLU A 30 -13.75 1.32 13.81
C GLU A 30 -12.55 1.49 12.85
N ASN A 31 -11.43 2.04 13.33
CA ASN A 31 -10.21 2.17 12.56
C ASN A 31 -9.62 0.79 12.19
N LEU A 32 -9.73 -0.20 13.07
CA LEU A 32 -9.33 -1.58 12.78
C LEU A 32 -10.23 -2.22 11.71
N LEU A 33 -11.55 -2.05 11.81
CA LEU A 33 -12.52 -2.55 10.83
C LEU A 33 -12.32 -1.89 9.46
N ASN A 34 -12.05 -0.60 9.41
CA ASN A 34 -11.75 0.13 8.17
C ASN A 34 -10.43 -0.36 7.56
N ARG A 35 -9.38 -0.55 8.36
CA ARG A 35 -8.11 -1.15 7.89
C ARG A 35 -8.28 -2.55 7.34
N GLN A 36 -9.11 -3.38 7.97
CA GLN A 36 -9.41 -4.73 7.49
C GLN A 36 -10.22 -4.68 6.19
N SER A 37 -11.24 -3.83 6.13
CA SER A 37 -12.12 -3.68 4.95
C SER A 37 -11.35 -3.15 3.74
N ASP A 38 -10.53 -2.12 3.92
CA ASP A 38 -9.70 -1.55 2.87
C ASP A 38 -8.72 -2.59 2.30
N ARG A 39 -8.04 -3.33 3.20
CA ARG A 39 -7.16 -4.44 2.79
C ARG A 39 -7.92 -5.46 1.96
N GLN A 40 -9.08 -5.92 2.42
CA GLN A 40 -9.88 -6.93 1.72
C GLN A 40 -10.39 -6.43 0.36
N GLN A 41 -10.88 -5.19 0.29
CA GLN A 41 -11.37 -4.61 -0.97
C GLN A 41 -10.25 -4.45 -1.99
N ILE A 42 -9.06 -4.02 -1.55
CA ILE A 42 -7.94 -3.87 -2.46
C ILE A 42 -7.43 -5.24 -2.91
N LEU A 43 -7.30 -6.22 -2.02
CA LEU A 43 -6.94 -7.59 -2.38
C LEU A 43 -7.91 -8.18 -3.42
N ARG A 44 -9.22 -8.03 -3.19
CA ARG A 44 -10.26 -8.47 -4.16
C ARG A 44 -10.17 -7.76 -5.49
N GLN A 45 -9.85 -6.46 -5.49
CA GLN A 45 -9.65 -5.72 -6.72
C GLN A 45 -8.46 -6.26 -7.52
N PHE A 46 -7.38 -6.66 -6.86
CA PHE A 46 -6.26 -7.33 -7.51
C PHE A 46 -6.63 -8.72 -8.03
N GLU A 47 -7.36 -9.53 -7.25
CA GLU A 47 -7.83 -10.85 -7.68
C GLU A 47 -8.73 -10.77 -8.92
N ASN A 48 -9.65 -9.80 -8.97
CA ASN A 48 -10.57 -9.64 -10.10
C ASN A 48 -9.93 -9.02 -11.34
N SER A 49 -8.72 -8.44 -11.24
CA SER A 49 -8.02 -7.86 -12.39
C SER A 49 -7.20 -8.90 -13.18
N GLY A 50 -7.20 -10.17 -12.74
CA GLY A 50 -6.35 -11.25 -13.26
C GLY A 50 -6.96 -12.22 -14.27
N THR A 51 -8.23 -12.11 -14.67
CA THR A 51 -8.85 -13.10 -15.57
C THR A 51 -9.79 -12.47 -16.60
N GLY A 52 -9.40 -12.53 -17.88
CA GLY A 52 -10.34 -12.22 -18.96
C GLY A 52 -9.73 -12.21 -20.37
N SER A 53 -9.50 -13.39 -20.97
CA SER A 53 -10.20 -13.76 -22.22
C SER A 53 -9.76 -15.10 -22.82
N PRO A 54 -10.67 -15.76 -23.57
CA PRO A 54 -10.66 -17.19 -23.84
C PRO A 54 -9.81 -17.57 -25.06
N ALA A 55 -9.34 -18.81 -25.07
CA ALA A 55 -8.80 -19.46 -26.27
C ALA A 55 -9.90 -19.67 -27.32
N PRO A 56 -9.55 -19.61 -28.62
CA PRO A 56 -10.19 -20.44 -29.62
C PRO A 56 -9.20 -21.47 -30.18
N ALA A 57 -9.77 -22.59 -30.63
CA ALA A 57 -9.10 -23.81 -31.06
C ALA A 57 -8.45 -23.73 -32.46
N LYS A 58 -7.40 -24.56 -32.62
CA LYS A 58 -6.66 -25.16 -33.79
C LYS A 58 -7.36 -25.08 -35.16
N LYS A 59 -6.74 -25.01 -36.38
CA LYS A 59 -5.44 -25.39 -37.02
C LYS A 59 -5.49 -24.93 -38.54
N PRO A 60 -4.50 -25.14 -39.47
CA PRO A 60 -3.10 -24.66 -39.60
C PRO A 60 -2.72 -23.94 -40.94
N LEU A 61 -1.51 -23.33 -40.93
CA LEU A 61 -0.53 -23.03 -42.02
C LEU A 61 -0.90 -22.15 -43.24
N ALA A 62 -0.32 -20.94 -43.31
CA ALA A 62 0.48 -20.44 -44.45
C ALA A 62 1.22 -19.12 -44.11
N GLN A 63 2.55 -19.12 -44.32
CA GLN A 63 3.58 -18.09 -44.61
C GLN A 63 3.14 -16.59 -44.54
N ILE A 64 3.91 -15.62 -43.98
CA ILE A 64 5.12 -14.93 -44.51
C ILE A 64 5.66 -13.97 -43.39
N ILE A 65 6.99 -13.74 -43.33
CA ILE A 65 7.88 -13.04 -42.32
C ILE A 65 7.73 -11.48 -42.32
N PRO A 66 8.32 -10.60 -41.45
CA PRO A 66 8.82 -10.61 -40.03
C PRO A 66 8.22 -9.48 -39.12
N ALA A 67 8.26 -9.65 -37.79
CA ALA A 67 8.61 -8.62 -36.78
C ALA A 67 8.28 -9.14 -35.37
N ALA A 68 9.30 -9.53 -34.60
CA ALA A 68 9.12 -9.89 -33.21
C ALA A 68 8.78 -8.63 -32.38
N GLN A 69 7.49 -8.47 -32.04
CA GLN A 69 7.01 -7.48 -31.08
C GLN A 69 6.96 -8.05 -29.64
N PRO A 70 7.10 -7.18 -28.61
CA PRO A 70 7.41 -7.55 -27.23
C PRO A 70 6.18 -7.91 -26.40
N ALA A 71 5.61 -9.10 -26.58
CA ALA A 71 4.49 -9.56 -25.74
C ALA A 71 4.92 -10.08 -24.35
N ALA A 72 6.20 -10.40 -24.16
CA ALA A 72 6.71 -11.01 -22.91
C ALA A 72 6.98 -10.02 -21.76
N ALA A 73 7.10 -8.71 -22.05
CA ALA A 73 7.45 -7.71 -21.04
C ALA A 73 6.25 -7.22 -20.20
N ALA A 74 5.03 -7.25 -20.76
CA ALA A 74 3.84 -6.77 -20.06
C ALA A 74 3.34 -7.76 -18.99
N SER A 75 3.45 -9.07 -19.27
CA SER A 75 3.02 -10.15 -18.37
C SER A 75 3.92 -10.29 -17.13
N THR A 76 5.22 -10.11 -17.29
CA THR A 76 6.19 -10.14 -16.18
C THR A 76 6.14 -8.88 -15.31
N ALA A 77 5.86 -7.72 -15.90
CA ALA A 77 5.68 -6.46 -15.16
C ALA A 77 4.48 -6.52 -14.20
N SER A 78 3.34 -7.04 -14.67
CA SER A 78 2.14 -7.24 -13.83
C SER A 78 2.44 -8.13 -12.63
N GLY A 79 3.09 -9.29 -12.85
CA GLY A 79 3.42 -10.23 -11.78
C GLY A 79 4.33 -9.63 -10.69
N SER A 80 5.27 -8.75 -11.07
CA SER A 80 6.16 -8.08 -10.11
C SER A 80 5.44 -7.03 -9.25
N ALA A 81 4.48 -6.29 -9.83
CA ALA A 81 3.68 -5.32 -9.10
C ALA A 81 2.73 -6.03 -8.12
N ASP A 82 2.12 -7.14 -8.52
CA ASP A 82 1.20 -7.90 -7.66
C ASP A 82 1.92 -8.50 -6.44
N GLU A 83 3.15 -8.97 -6.61
CA GLU A 83 3.97 -9.47 -5.49
C GLU A 83 4.39 -8.34 -4.54
N LEU A 84 4.81 -7.19 -5.08
CA LEU A 84 5.11 -5.99 -4.29
C LEU A 84 3.93 -5.59 -3.41
N ILE A 85 2.75 -5.54 -4.00
CA ILE A 85 1.55 -5.07 -3.30
C ILE A 85 1.10 -6.09 -2.27
N ARG A 86 1.12 -7.39 -2.58
CA ARG A 86 0.86 -8.43 -1.57
C ARG A 86 1.85 -8.36 -0.41
N SER A 87 3.15 -8.17 -0.70
CA SER A 87 4.17 -8.00 0.35
C SER A 87 3.90 -6.76 1.20
N ALA A 88 3.48 -5.65 0.61
CA ALA A 88 3.12 -4.42 1.32
C ALA A 88 1.86 -4.61 2.18
N MET A 89 0.83 -5.27 1.66
CA MET A 89 -0.42 -5.55 2.38
C MET A 89 -0.19 -6.41 3.62
N GLY A 90 0.74 -7.37 3.55
CA GLY A 90 1.12 -8.20 4.70
C GLY A 90 1.78 -7.44 5.85
N LEU A 91 2.22 -6.20 5.62
CA LEU A 91 2.90 -5.35 6.61
C LEU A 91 1.99 -4.23 7.16
N LEU A 92 0.74 -4.15 6.73
CA LEU A 92 -0.22 -3.19 7.30
C LEU A 92 -0.31 -3.38 8.82
N GLY A 93 -0.29 -2.26 9.55
CA GLY A 93 -0.33 -2.27 11.01
C GLY A 93 1.04 -2.36 11.70
N VAL A 94 2.11 -2.75 11.00
CA VAL A 94 3.47 -2.69 11.57
C VAL A 94 3.83 -1.24 11.90
N ALA A 95 4.37 -1.01 13.10
CA ALA A 95 4.65 0.32 13.61
C ALA A 95 5.73 1.05 12.79
N TYR A 96 5.59 2.37 12.68
CA TYR A 96 6.65 3.21 12.18
C TYR A 96 7.80 3.29 13.20
N ARG A 97 9.04 3.18 12.71
CA ARG A 97 10.25 3.42 13.49
C ARG A 97 11.25 4.20 12.63
N TYR A 98 11.66 5.38 13.07
CA TYR A 98 12.71 6.13 12.38
C TYR A 98 13.99 5.29 12.28
N GLY A 99 14.56 5.18 11.09
CA GLY A 99 15.71 4.30 10.86
C GLY A 99 15.35 2.81 10.71
N GLY A 100 14.09 2.42 10.93
CA GLY A 100 13.65 1.03 10.98
C GLY A 100 13.58 0.36 9.60
N THR A 101 13.94 -0.92 9.56
CA THR A 101 14.08 -1.73 8.32
C THR A 101 13.53 -3.15 8.45
N SER A 102 12.79 -3.47 9.52
CA SER A 102 12.28 -4.83 9.76
C SER A 102 10.87 -4.86 10.35
N ALA A 103 10.12 -5.91 10.05
CA ALA A 103 8.76 -6.08 10.60
C ALA A 103 8.75 -6.26 12.12
N ARG A 104 9.84 -6.80 12.70
CA ARG A 104 9.97 -7.02 14.15
C ARG A 104 10.13 -5.71 14.91
N THR A 105 10.91 -4.77 14.36
CA THR A 105 11.28 -3.51 15.04
C THR A 105 10.49 -2.30 14.53
N GLY A 106 9.74 -2.47 13.44
CA GLY A 106 9.11 -1.39 12.69
C GLY A 106 9.97 -0.88 11.53
N PHE A 107 9.32 -0.08 10.68
CA PHE A 107 9.90 0.49 9.47
C PHE A 107 9.81 2.02 9.45
N ASP A 108 10.76 2.70 8.82
CA ASP A 108 10.48 4.03 8.26
C ASP A 108 10.03 3.92 6.80
N CYS A 109 9.70 5.05 6.18
CA CYS A 109 9.12 5.05 4.84
C CYS A 109 10.02 4.40 3.80
N SER A 110 11.31 4.72 3.77
CA SER A 110 12.23 4.17 2.78
C SER A 110 12.72 2.76 3.15
N GLY A 111 12.83 2.43 4.44
CA GLY A 111 13.12 1.08 4.93
C GLY A 111 12.00 0.09 4.63
N PHE A 112 10.74 0.54 4.70
CA PHE A 112 9.58 -0.22 4.22
C PHE A 112 9.70 -0.53 2.72
N MET A 113 10.00 0.47 1.89
CA MET A 113 10.18 0.27 0.45
C MET A 113 11.35 -0.68 0.14
N GLN A 114 12.50 -0.51 0.82
CA GLN A 114 13.63 -1.44 0.68
C GLN A 114 13.22 -2.89 0.94
N HIS A 115 12.43 -3.13 2.00
CA HIS A 115 12.02 -4.46 2.38
C HIS A 115 11.15 -5.13 1.31
N ILE A 116 10.08 -4.44 0.86
CA ILE A 116 9.14 -5.03 -0.10
C ILE A 116 9.76 -5.21 -1.48
N PHE A 117 10.62 -4.27 -1.93
CA PHE A 117 11.32 -4.39 -3.22
C PHE A 117 12.36 -5.50 -3.20
N ARG A 118 13.11 -5.63 -2.11
CA ARG A 118 14.06 -6.75 -1.96
C ARG A 118 13.34 -8.09 -1.96
N ARG A 119 12.24 -8.20 -1.21
CA ARG A 119 11.50 -9.47 -1.08
C ARG A 119 10.80 -9.88 -2.38
N SER A 120 10.17 -8.94 -3.07
CA SER A 120 9.28 -9.23 -4.21
C SER A 120 10.00 -9.17 -5.56
N MET A 121 11.03 -8.34 -5.68
CA MET A 121 11.75 -8.13 -6.95
C MET A 121 13.22 -8.51 -6.88
N GLY A 122 13.77 -8.81 -5.69
CA GLY A 122 15.20 -9.00 -5.50
C GLY A 122 16.00 -7.71 -5.63
N LEU A 123 15.36 -6.54 -5.55
CA LEU A 123 15.99 -5.25 -5.78
C LEU A 123 16.39 -4.57 -4.47
N ASN A 124 17.66 -4.19 -4.36
CA ASN A 124 18.18 -3.43 -3.23
C ASN A 124 18.05 -1.93 -3.52
N LEU A 125 16.98 -1.32 -3.01
CA LEU A 125 16.83 0.12 -3.07
C LEU A 125 17.84 0.83 -2.15
N PRO A 126 18.27 2.07 -2.47
CA PRO A 126 19.01 2.92 -1.55
C PRO A 126 18.28 3.16 -0.23
N ARG A 127 19.01 3.57 0.82
CA ARG A 127 18.44 3.67 2.17
C ARG A 127 17.47 4.83 2.33
N THR A 128 17.71 5.96 1.67
CA THR A 128 16.91 7.17 1.88
C THR A 128 15.85 7.36 0.79
N SER A 129 14.72 7.97 1.13
CA SER A 129 13.67 8.32 0.15
C SER A 129 14.18 9.26 -0.95
N ALA A 130 15.13 10.15 -0.62
CA ALA A 130 15.75 11.06 -1.57
C ALA A 130 16.62 10.34 -2.62
N GLU A 131 17.33 9.29 -2.23
CA GLU A 131 18.08 8.45 -3.18
C GLU A 131 17.15 7.53 -3.97
N GLN A 132 16.14 6.94 -3.32
CA GLN A 132 15.11 6.15 -4.00
C GLN A 132 14.39 6.96 -5.08
N ALA A 133 14.19 8.26 -4.88
CA ALA A 133 13.60 9.17 -5.85
C ALA A 133 14.45 9.41 -7.12
N LYS A 134 15.68 8.89 -7.17
CA LYS A 134 16.55 8.90 -8.34
C LYS A 134 16.55 7.57 -9.09
N MET A 135 15.92 6.53 -8.52
CA MET A 135 15.86 5.20 -9.11
C MET A 135 14.79 5.11 -10.20
N GLY A 136 15.05 4.26 -11.19
CA GLY A 136 14.09 3.97 -12.26
C GLY A 136 13.73 5.19 -13.13
N THR A 137 12.59 5.08 -13.82
CA THR A 137 12.09 6.12 -14.72
C THR A 137 11.13 7.05 -14.00
N HIS A 138 11.14 8.34 -14.36
CA HIS A 138 10.16 9.30 -13.87
C HIS A 138 8.76 8.94 -14.38
N VAL A 139 7.73 9.14 -13.55
CA VAL A 139 6.33 8.89 -13.90
C VAL A 139 5.48 10.08 -13.49
N ASN A 140 4.73 10.64 -14.44
CA ASN A 140 3.78 11.69 -14.15
C ASN A 140 2.56 11.14 -13.42
N ARG A 141 1.85 12.00 -12.68
CA ARG A 141 0.69 11.56 -11.86
C ARG A 141 -0.38 10.82 -12.67
N GLY A 142 -0.69 11.28 -13.89
CA GLY A 142 -1.69 10.66 -14.77
C GLY A 142 -1.27 9.30 -15.35
N GLU A 143 0.01 8.94 -15.21
CA GLU A 143 0.60 7.72 -15.77
C GLU A 143 0.96 6.70 -14.68
N LEU A 144 0.59 6.99 -13.43
CA LEU A 144 0.86 6.11 -12.29
C LEU A 144 0.17 4.75 -12.48
N GLN A 145 0.95 3.70 -12.29
CA GLN A 145 0.52 2.32 -12.31
C GLN A 145 0.81 1.67 -10.97
N ALA A 146 -0.02 0.71 -10.59
CA ALA A 146 0.20 -0.08 -9.39
C ALA A 146 1.63 -0.67 -9.39
N GLY A 147 2.35 -0.55 -8.28
CA GLY A 147 3.77 -0.90 -8.18
C GLY A 147 4.73 0.28 -8.28
N ASP A 148 4.29 1.46 -8.75
CA ASP A 148 5.13 2.66 -8.77
C ASP A 148 5.41 3.18 -7.37
N MET A 149 6.60 3.75 -7.17
CA MET A 149 6.92 4.52 -5.98
C MET A 149 6.40 5.94 -6.13
N VAL A 150 5.71 6.47 -5.12
CA VAL A 150 5.24 7.87 -5.08
C VAL A 150 6.00 8.66 -4.02
N PHE A 151 6.46 9.85 -4.36
CA PHE A 151 7.34 10.65 -3.53
C PHE A 151 6.70 11.96 -3.08
N PHE A 152 7.06 12.42 -1.89
CA PHE A 152 6.46 13.59 -1.26
C PHE A 152 7.48 14.50 -0.57
N ARG A 153 7.09 15.77 -0.42
CA ARG A 153 7.85 16.85 0.26
C ARG A 153 7.19 17.20 1.60
N THR A 154 7.32 16.32 2.60
CA THR A 154 6.65 16.47 3.91
C THR A 154 7.41 17.34 4.91
N MET A 155 8.74 17.45 4.78
CA MET A 155 9.62 18.16 5.74
C MET A 155 9.99 19.60 5.34
N GLY A 156 9.33 20.19 4.33
CA GLY A 156 9.65 21.53 3.83
C GLY A 156 10.93 21.58 2.97
N GLY A 157 11.32 22.78 2.54
CA GLY A 157 12.57 23.00 1.78
C GLY A 157 12.62 22.40 0.37
N GLY A 158 11.48 22.00 -0.19
CA GLY A 158 11.38 21.50 -1.58
C GLY A 158 11.98 20.10 -1.83
N ARG A 159 12.58 19.46 -0.81
CA ARG A 159 13.29 18.18 -0.94
C ARG A 159 12.36 16.99 -0.72
N ILE A 160 12.66 15.88 -1.40
CA ILE A 160 11.99 14.61 -1.15
C ILE A 160 12.32 14.14 0.27
N SER A 161 11.27 13.85 1.04
CA SER A 161 11.35 13.45 2.45
C SER A 161 10.48 12.23 2.76
N HIS A 162 9.57 11.84 1.86
CA HIS A 162 8.72 10.68 2.05
C HIS A 162 8.53 9.87 0.77
N VAL A 163 8.24 8.58 0.92
CA VAL A 163 7.94 7.65 -0.17
C VAL A 163 6.81 6.70 0.23
N GLY A 164 6.04 6.23 -0.75
CA GLY A 164 5.06 5.15 -0.62
C GLY A 164 4.94 4.31 -1.89
N LEU A 165 4.25 3.18 -1.79
CA LEU A 165 3.92 2.29 -2.90
C LEU A 165 2.53 2.62 -3.44
N TYR A 166 2.42 3.03 -4.70
CA TYR A 166 1.15 3.25 -5.36
C TYR A 166 0.47 1.91 -5.67
N ILE A 167 -0.83 1.82 -5.40
CA ILE A 167 -1.62 0.59 -5.53
C ILE A 167 -2.83 0.76 -6.46
N GLY A 168 -2.83 1.82 -7.28
CA GLY A 168 -3.97 2.16 -8.13
C GLY A 168 -5.03 3.01 -7.44
N ASN A 169 -5.97 3.53 -8.24
CA ASN A 169 -7.12 4.32 -7.79
C ASN A 169 -6.76 5.47 -6.84
N ASN A 170 -5.67 6.17 -7.14
CA ASN A 170 -5.19 7.29 -6.34
C ASN A 170 -4.84 6.88 -4.89
N ARG A 171 -4.61 5.59 -4.60
CA ARG A 171 -4.24 5.07 -3.27
C ARG A 171 -2.78 4.63 -3.23
N PHE A 172 -2.19 4.66 -2.04
CA PHE A 172 -0.84 4.17 -1.80
C PHE A 172 -0.65 3.66 -0.37
N ILE A 173 0.34 2.78 -0.18
CA ILE A 173 0.76 2.22 1.11
C ILE A 173 2.06 2.87 1.53
N HIS A 174 2.19 3.23 2.81
CA HIS A 174 3.41 3.84 3.34
C HIS A 174 3.54 3.63 4.85
N ALA A 175 4.76 3.81 5.37
CA ALA A 175 5.00 3.98 6.81
C ALA A 175 5.05 5.50 7.11
N PRO A 176 4.02 6.12 7.72
CA PRO A 176 3.83 7.58 7.71
C PRO A 176 4.78 8.37 8.63
N ARG A 177 4.79 8.07 9.94
CA ARG A 177 5.56 8.80 10.96
C ARG A 177 5.48 8.09 12.33
N THR A 178 6.30 8.53 13.28
CA THR A 178 6.26 8.07 14.68
C THR A 178 4.85 8.17 15.27
N GLY A 179 4.45 7.14 16.02
CA GLY A 179 3.10 7.04 16.62
C GLY A 179 2.01 6.56 15.66
N LYS A 180 2.39 6.14 14.44
CA LYS A 180 1.50 5.54 13.45
C LYS A 180 2.09 4.23 12.93
N SER A 181 1.28 3.50 12.19
CA SER A 181 1.66 2.22 11.57
C SER A 181 1.54 2.31 10.05
N ILE A 182 2.11 1.34 9.35
CA ILE A 182 1.92 1.18 7.91
C ILE A 182 0.42 1.13 7.61
N GLU A 183 -0.01 1.99 6.70
CA GLU A 183 -1.42 2.20 6.36
C GLU A 183 -1.59 2.49 4.87
N ILE A 184 -2.85 2.37 4.42
CA ILE A 184 -3.27 2.83 3.11
C ILE A 184 -3.82 4.24 3.26
N THR A 185 -3.49 5.11 2.32
CA THR A 185 -4.10 6.43 2.21
C THR A 185 -4.27 6.82 0.75
N SER A 186 -4.75 8.03 0.49
CA SER A 186 -5.08 8.51 -0.85
C SER A 186 -4.28 9.77 -1.22
N LEU A 187 -3.87 9.86 -2.48
CA LEU A 187 -3.33 11.09 -3.09
C LEU A 187 -4.42 12.17 -3.28
N SER A 188 -5.71 11.85 -3.05
CA SER A 188 -6.81 12.83 -2.95
C SER A 188 -6.91 13.44 -1.54
N ASN A 189 -6.27 12.84 -0.53
CA ASN A 189 -6.23 13.41 0.80
C ASN A 189 -5.57 14.80 0.75
N LYS A 190 -6.18 15.81 1.38
CA LYS A 190 -5.69 17.21 1.34
C LYS A 190 -4.21 17.34 1.71
N TYR A 191 -3.78 16.65 2.77
CA TYR A 191 -2.38 16.68 3.20
C TYR A 191 -1.48 16.01 2.16
N TRP A 192 -1.72 14.74 1.83
CA TRP A 192 -0.85 13.98 0.92
C TRP A 192 -0.85 14.53 -0.52
N GLY A 193 -2.00 14.96 -1.02
CA GLY A 193 -2.15 15.59 -2.33
C GLY A 193 -1.33 16.88 -2.44
N SER A 194 -1.33 17.73 -1.40
CA SER A 194 -0.53 18.96 -1.38
C SER A 194 0.99 18.71 -1.30
N LYS A 195 1.42 17.54 -0.83
CA LYS A 195 2.84 17.19 -0.67
C LYS A 195 3.37 16.31 -1.80
N TYR A 196 2.50 15.81 -2.68
CA TYR A 196 2.89 14.94 -3.79
C TYR A 196 3.89 15.64 -4.70
N ALA A 197 4.96 14.92 -5.05
CA ALA A 197 5.99 15.39 -5.97
C ALA A 197 5.86 14.73 -7.34
N PHE A 198 6.10 13.42 -7.40
CA PHE A 198 6.11 12.63 -8.64
C PHE A 198 6.17 11.12 -8.33
N GLY A 199 6.05 10.30 -9.38
CA GLY A 199 6.25 8.85 -9.32
C GLY A 199 7.61 8.40 -9.87
N ARG A 200 8.05 7.22 -9.46
CA ARG A 200 9.12 6.44 -10.12
C ARG A 200 8.68 5.01 -10.37
N ARG A 201 9.00 4.50 -11.56
CA ARG A 201 8.80 3.11 -11.93
C ARG A 201 10.13 2.40 -12.01
N VAL A 202 10.25 1.28 -11.29
CA VAL A 202 11.44 0.42 -11.29
C VAL A 202 11.04 -0.93 -11.87
N LYS A 203 11.84 -1.47 -12.78
CA LYS A 203 11.62 -2.78 -13.40
C LYS A 203 12.63 -3.79 -12.87
N LYS A 204 12.21 -5.05 -12.72
CA LYS A 204 13.04 -6.16 -12.21
C LYS A 204 14.33 -6.37 -13.02
N HIS A 205 14.26 -6.17 -14.33
CA HIS A 205 15.37 -6.43 -15.26
C HIS A 205 16.10 -5.17 -15.74
N ASP A 206 15.99 -4.05 -15.01
CA ASP A 206 16.69 -2.82 -15.39
C ASP A 206 18.17 -2.89 -14.93
N THR A 207 18.93 -3.83 -15.49
CA THR A 207 20.33 -4.15 -15.17
C THR A 207 21.29 -2.97 -15.33
N ALA A 208 20.87 -1.88 -15.97
CA ALA A 208 21.73 -0.74 -16.28
C ALA A 208 22.13 0.12 -15.07
N ARG A 209 21.55 -0.08 -13.87
CA ARG A 209 21.73 0.85 -12.73
C ARG A 209 21.84 0.24 -11.32
N PHE A 210 21.95 -1.08 -11.19
CA PHE A 210 21.95 -1.75 -9.87
C PHE A 210 23.27 -2.45 -9.50
N ILE A 211 24.35 -2.20 -10.25
CA ILE A 211 25.69 -2.63 -9.86
C ILE A 211 26.40 -1.43 -9.26
N ASN A 212 26.63 -1.49 -7.95
CA ASN A 212 27.69 -0.77 -7.27
C ASN A 212 28.22 -1.70 -6.18
#